data_AF-A0A803P712-F1
#
_entry.id   AF-A0A803P712-F1
#
_cell.length_a   1.000
_cell.length_b   1.000
_cell.length_c   1.000
_cell.angle_alpha   90.00
_cell.angle_beta   90.00
_cell.angle_gamma   90.00
#
_symmetry.space_group_name_H-M   'P 1'
#
loop_
_entity.id
_entity.type
_entity.pdbx_description
1 polymer ?
#
loop_
_entity_poly.entity_id
_entity_poly.type
_entity_poly.pdbx_seq_one_letter_code
_entity_poly.pdbx_strand_id
1 'polypeptide(L)'
;MAELILSPIAEKIIDGLGSEAMKQISMIWGVKDELEQLNETISTIQAVLLDAEKKQSHNNQVKNWLQRLSTVVLKADDLMDEVNTQALRRQLIMSQSLMANQVHIS
;
A
#
# COMPACT_ATOMS: atom_id res chain seq x y z
N MET A 1 -26.53 11.28 -0.53
CA MET A 1 -25.61 10.25 -0.01
C MET A 1 -24.35 10.34 -0.84
N ALA A 2 -23.18 10.53 -0.24
CA ALA A 2 -21.93 10.55 -1.00
C ALA A 2 -21.68 9.16 -1.61
N GLU A 3 -21.20 9.13 -2.85
CA GLU A 3 -20.70 7.92 -3.48
C GLU A 3 -19.33 7.59 -2.91
N LEU A 4 -19.07 6.30 -2.71
CA LEU A 4 -17.80 5.83 -2.20
C LEU A 4 -16.82 5.67 -3.36
N ILE A 5 -15.63 6.25 -3.24
CA ILE A 5 -14.55 6.16 -4.22
C ILE A 5 -13.31 5.60 -3.52
N LEU A 6 -12.92 4.37 -3.88
CA LEU A 6 -11.82 3.60 -3.32
C LEU A 6 -10.71 3.35 -4.35
N SER A 7 -10.98 3.47 -5.65
CA SER A 7 -10.00 3.26 -6.71
C SER A 7 -8.70 4.07 -6.56
N PRO A 8 -8.71 5.35 -6.10
CA PRO A 8 -7.48 6.11 -5.86
C PRO A 8 -6.68 5.59 -4.67
N ILE A 9 -7.35 4.96 -3.69
CA ILE A 9 -6.68 4.37 -2.53
C ILE A 9 -5.95 3.09 -2.96
N ALA A 10 -6.61 2.26 -3.77
CA ALA A 10 -5.96 1.08 -4.36
C ALA A 10 -4.75 1.49 -5.23
N GLU A 11 -4.87 2.59 -5.99
CA GLU A 11 -3.76 3.16 -6.78
C GLU A 11 -2.57 3.56 -5.89
N LYS A 12 -2.83 4.32 -4.81
CA LYS A 12 -1.80 4.69 -3.82
C LYS A 12 -1.06 3.47 -3.27
N ILE A 13 -1.77 2.38 -2.96
CA ILE A 13 -1.14 1.17 -2.44
C ILE A 13 -0.27 0.50 -3.51
N ILE A 14 -0.75 0.40 -4.76
CA ILE A 14 0.03 -0.15 -5.88
C ILE A 14 1.34 0.65 -6.08
N ASP A 15 1.24 1.98 -6.08
CA ASP A 15 2.41 2.86 -6.21
C ASP A 15 3.40 2.66 -5.07
N GLY A 16 2.90 2.54 -3.84
CA GLY A 16 3.73 2.26 -2.67
C GLY A 16 4.43 0.90 -2.76
N LEU A 17 3.74 -0.14 -3.27
CA LEU A 17 4.32 -1.47 -3.46
C LEU A 17 5.39 -1.47 -4.56
N GLY A 18 5.20 -0.66 -5.60
CA GLY A 18 6.18 -0.46 -6.68
C GLY A 18 7.37 0.43 -6.31
N SER A 19 7.33 1.08 -5.15
CA SER A 19 8.34 2.06 -4.73
C SER A 19 9.72 1.45 -4.49
N GLU A 20 10.76 2.27 -4.68
CA GLU A 20 12.15 1.84 -4.44
C GLU A 20 12.41 1.47 -2.98
N ALA A 21 11.78 2.21 -2.05
CA ALA A 21 11.86 1.90 -0.62
C ALA A 21 11.32 0.48 -0.35
N MET A 22 10.19 0.12 -0.94
CA MET A 22 9.59 -1.20 -0.76
C MET A 22 10.44 -2.31 -1.38
N LYS A 23 11.06 -2.07 -2.55
CA LYS A 23 12.01 -3.02 -3.16
C LYS A 23 13.20 -3.30 -2.25
N GLN A 24 13.76 -2.28 -1.60
CA GLN A 24 14.88 -2.49 -0.68
C GLN A 24 14.47 -3.28 0.57
N ILE A 25 13.29 -2.98 1.15
CA ILE A 25 12.76 -3.73 2.29
C ILE A 25 12.53 -5.19 1.92
N SER A 26 11.94 -5.43 0.74
CA SER A 26 11.63 -6.78 0.29
C SER A 26 12.87 -7.64 0.10
N MET A 27 13.97 -7.04 -0.35
CA MET A 27 15.28 -7.71 -0.41
C MET A 27 15.83 -8.02 0.99
N ILE A 28 15.73 -7.09 1.94
CA ILE A 28 16.25 -7.29 3.31
C ILE A 28 15.46 -8.38 4.05
N TRP A 29 14.13 -8.45 3.85
CA TRP A 29 13.26 -9.40 4.56
C TRP A 29 12.95 -10.67 3.77
N GLY A 30 13.35 -10.74 2.51
CA GLY A 30 13.12 -11.91 1.65
C GLY A 30 11.66 -12.12 1.27
N VAL A 31 10.88 -11.04 1.12
CA VAL A 31 9.42 -11.08 0.86
C VAL A 31 9.03 -10.59 -0.54
N LYS A 32 9.93 -10.76 -1.52
CA LYS A 32 9.74 -10.19 -2.85
C LYS A 32 8.52 -10.80 -3.56
N ASP A 33 8.38 -12.11 -3.51
CA ASP A 33 7.32 -12.83 -4.24
C ASP A 33 5.95 -12.54 -3.62
N GLU A 34 5.88 -12.40 -2.30
CA GLU A 34 4.66 -12.02 -1.57
C GLU A 34 4.18 -10.61 -1.93
N LEU A 35 5.12 -9.66 -2.09
CA LEU A 35 4.77 -8.30 -2.49
C LEU A 35 4.33 -8.22 -3.96
N GLU A 36 4.92 -9.03 -4.84
CA GLU A 36 4.50 -9.14 -6.23
C GLU A 36 3.07 -9.70 -6.32
N GLN A 37 2.78 -10.79 -5.60
CA GLN A 37 1.42 -11.35 -5.49
C GLN A 37 0.41 -10.36 -4.90
N LEU A 38 0.83 -9.58 -3.90
CA LEU A 38 -0.01 -8.54 -3.31
C LEU A 38 -0.32 -7.45 -4.33
N ASN A 39 0.66 -7.02 -5.13
CA ASN A 39 0.48 -6.02 -6.17
C ASN A 39 -0.53 -6.49 -7.24
N GLU A 40 -0.39 -7.73 -7.71
CA GLU A 40 -1.33 -8.33 -8.68
C GLU A 40 -2.76 -8.40 -8.10
N THR A 41 -2.88 -8.78 -6.84
CA THR A 41 -4.16 -8.86 -6.13
C THR A 41 -4.83 -7.48 -6.03
N ILE A 42 -4.08 -6.46 -5.60
CA ILE A 42 -4.62 -5.10 -5.46
C ILE A 42 -4.96 -4.51 -6.83
N SER A 43 -4.14 -4.75 -7.86
CA SER A 43 -4.42 -4.33 -9.23
C SER A 43 -5.73 -4.94 -9.75
N THR A 44 -5.98 -6.21 -9.44
CA THR A 44 -7.27 -6.86 -9.76
C THR A 44 -8.43 -6.19 -9.03
N ILE A 45 -8.27 -5.88 -7.75
CA ILE A 45 -9.28 -5.17 -6.95
C ILE A 45 -9.55 -3.77 -7.53
N GLN A 46 -8.51 -3.03 -7.92
CA GLN A 46 -8.62 -1.70 -8.52
C GLN A 46 -9.47 -1.73 -9.79
N ALA A 47 -9.24 -2.71 -10.68
CA ALA A 47 -10.04 -2.87 -11.88
C ALA A 47 -11.53 -3.10 -11.57
N VAL A 48 -11.84 -3.92 -10.56
CA VAL A 48 -13.22 -4.14 -10.11
C VAL A 48 -13.82 -2.86 -9.50
N LEU A 49 -13.04 -2.11 -8.71
CA LEU A 49 -13.47 -0.84 -8.11
C LEU A 49 -13.86 0.18 -9.17
N LEU A 50 -13.04 0.36 -10.21
CA LEU A 50 -13.31 1.30 -11.31
C LEU A 50 -14.65 1.04 -12.01
N ASP A 51 -15.03 -0.23 -12.13
CA ASP A 51 -16.30 -0.63 -12.72
C ASP A 51 -17.48 -0.53 -11.73
N ALA A 52 -17.24 -0.92 -10.48
CA ALA A 52 -18.26 -0.92 -9.43
C ALA A 52 -18.68 0.51 -9.06
N GLU A 53 -17.72 1.43 -8.94
CA GLU A 53 -17.95 2.83 -8.57
C GLU A 53 -18.86 3.54 -9.56
N LYS A 54 -18.70 3.28 -10.86
CA LYS A 54 -19.58 3.81 -11.93
C LYS A 54 -21.02 3.29 -11.84
N LYS A 55 -21.20 2.06 -11.32
CA LYS A 55 -22.50 1.37 -11.25
C LYS A 55 -23.24 1.63 -9.94
N GLN A 56 -22.57 2.17 -8.92
CA GLN A 56 -23.10 2.25 -7.55
C GLN A 56 -24.33 3.17 -7.41
N SER A 57 -24.45 4.19 -8.25
CA SER A 57 -25.58 5.14 -8.25
C SER A 57 -26.91 4.46 -8.54
N HIS A 58 -26.91 3.39 -9.33
CA HIS A 58 -28.12 2.76 -9.85
C HIS A 58 -28.23 1.27 -9.47
N ASN A 59 -27.25 0.72 -8.75
CA ASN A 59 -27.24 -0.68 -8.33
C ASN A 59 -26.95 -0.82 -6.83
N ASN A 60 -28.01 -1.08 -6.06
CA ASN A 60 -27.94 -1.22 -4.60
C ASN A 60 -27.08 -2.40 -4.14
N GLN A 61 -27.00 -3.49 -4.92
CA GLN A 61 -26.15 -4.63 -4.59
C GLN A 61 -24.66 -4.25 -4.72
N VAL A 62 -24.30 -3.57 -5.80
CA VAL A 62 -22.94 -3.04 -6.00
C VAL A 62 -22.59 -2.04 -4.90
N LYS A 63 -23.51 -1.14 -4.56
CA LYS A 63 -23.31 -0.18 -3.47
C LYS A 63 -23.06 -0.85 -2.13
N ASN A 64 -23.86 -1.86 -1.77
CA ASN A 64 -23.68 -2.61 -0.52
C ASN A 64 -22.32 -3.33 -0.49
N TRP A 65 -21.94 -3.98 -1.60
CA TRP A 65 -20.65 -4.66 -1.71
C TRP A 65 -19.48 -3.67 -1.58
N LEU A 66 -19.53 -2.51 -2.24
CA LEU A 66 -18.52 -1.45 -2.12
C LEU A 66 -18.39 -0.93 -0.69
N GLN A 67 -19.52 -0.72 0.00
CA GLN A 67 -19.52 -0.30 1.40
C GLN A 67 -18.79 -1.32 2.30
N ARG A 68 -18.99 -2.61 2.06
CA ARG A 68 -18.28 -3.67 2.81
C ARG A 68 -16.80 -3.73 2.47
N LEU A 69 -16.45 -3.58 1.19
CA LEU A 69 -15.07 -3.56 0.73
C LEU A 69 -14.29 -2.35 1.29
N SER A 70 -14.96 -1.22 1.51
CA SER A 70 -14.38 0.00 2.07
C SER A 70 -13.59 -0.24 3.35
N THR A 71 -14.11 -1.07 4.25
CA THR A 71 -13.47 -1.35 5.54
C THR A 71 -12.13 -2.07 5.35
N VAL A 72 -12.00 -2.91 4.33
CA VAL A 72 -10.77 -3.67 4.07
C VAL A 72 -9.76 -2.80 3.34
N VAL A 73 -10.19 -2.05 2.31
CA VAL A 73 -9.29 -1.17 1.54
C VAL A 73 -8.71 -0.07 2.41
N LEU A 74 -9.52 0.55 3.29
CA LEU A 74 -9.04 1.59 4.21
C LEU A 74 -8.03 1.04 5.22
N LYS A 75 -8.27 -0.16 5.78
CA LYS A 75 -7.29 -0.81 6.67
C LYS A 75 -5.98 -1.14 5.95
N ALA A 76 -6.04 -1.50 4.68
CA ALA A 76 -4.84 -1.77 3.88
C ALA A 76 -4.04 -0.47 3.65
N ASP A 77 -4.73 0.66 3.42
CA ASP A 77 -4.08 1.97 3.30
C ASP A 77 -3.39 2.39 4.61
N ASP A 78 -4.07 2.25 5.75
CA ASP A 78 -3.50 2.53 7.07
C ASP A 78 -2.24 1.68 7.33
N LEU A 79 -2.30 0.37 7.02
CA LEU A 79 -1.17 -0.54 7.16
C LEU A 79 0.00 -0.13 6.24
N MET A 80 -0.31 0.29 5.01
CA MET A 80 0.70 0.72 4.05
C MET A 80 1.47 1.95 4.55
N ASP A 81 0.74 2.92 5.12
CA ASP A 81 1.35 4.12 5.71
C ASP A 81 2.21 3.77 6.94
N GLU A 82 1.81 2.79 7.76
CA GLU A 82 2.62 2.29 8.87
C GLU A 82 3.91 1.63 8.37
N VAL A 83 3.82 0.75 7.36
CA VAL A 83 5.01 0.08 6.78
C VAL A 83 5.98 1.12 6.21
N ASN A 84 5.48 2.10 5.46
CA ASN A 84 6.31 3.18 4.93
C ASN A 84 6.98 3.99 6.04
N THR A 85 6.26 4.28 7.13
CA THR A 85 6.81 4.99 8.28
C THR A 85 7.93 4.19 8.95
N GLN A 86 7.73 2.89 9.15
CA GLN A 86 8.74 2.01 9.75
C GLN A 86 9.96 1.82 8.85
N ALA A 87 9.75 1.75 7.53
CA ALA A 87 10.80 1.69 6.53
C ALA A 87 11.74 2.90 6.64
N LEU A 88 11.18 4.11 6.60
CA LEU A 88 11.92 5.37 6.69
C LEU A 88 12.67 5.48 8.02
N ARG A 89 12.03 5.09 9.13
CA ARG A 89 12.68 5.05 10.45
C ARG A 89 13.90 4.12 10.46
N ARG A 90 13.78 2.92 9.88
CA ARG A 90 14.92 1.99 9.81
C ARG A 90 16.05 2.52 8.93
N GLN A 91 15.74 3.11 7.78
CA GLN A 91 16.74 3.75 6.93
C GLN A 91 17.50 4.86 7.68
N LEU A 92 16.79 5.69 8.46
CA LEU A 92 17.41 6.74 9.28
C LEU A 92 18.32 6.16 10.37
N ILE A 93 17.90 5.11 11.07
CA ILE A 93 18.73 4.45 12.10
C ILE A 93 19.98 3.83 11.47
N MET A 94 19.83 3.16 10.33
CA MET A 94 20.95 2.57 9.59
C MET A 94 21.94 3.66 9.16
N SER A 95 21.47 4.78 8.58
CA SER A 95 22.34 5.87 8.17
C SER A 95 23.07 6.52 9.35
N GLN A 96 22.40 6.74 10.48
CA GLN A 96 23.03 7.24 11.70
C GLN A 96 24.11 6.29 12.24
N SER A 97 23.85 4.97 12.24
CA SER A 97 24.82 3.97 12.70
C SER A 97 26.07 3.90 11.80
N LEU A 98 25.90 4.07 10.48
CA LEU A 98 27.00 4.13 9.52
C LEU A 98 27.85 5.39 9.73
N MET A 99 27.24 6.54 10.00
CA MET A 99 27.97 7.78 10.30
C MET A 99 28.73 7.69 11.63
N ALA A 100 28.15 7.08 12.67
CA ALA A 100 28.83 6.91 13.96
C ALA A 100 30.09 6.04 13.86
N ASN A 101 30.08 5.00 13.02
CA ASN A 101 31.23 4.12 12.82
C ASN A 101 32.35 4.74 11.97
N GLN A 102 32.06 5.75 11.15
CA GLN A 102 33.11 6.48 10.39
C GLN A 102 33.88 7.49 11.25
N VAL A 103 33.21 8.15 12.19
CA VAL A 103 33.85 9.16 13.06
C VAL A 103 34.80 8.53 14.08
N HIS A 104 34.66 7.23 14.38
CA HIS A 104 35.53 6.53 15.33
C HIS A 104 36.83 5.96 14.72
N ILE A 105 37.01 6.02 13.39
CA ILE A 105 38.15 5.42 12.66
C ILE A 105 39.13 6.50 12.13
N SER A 106 38.93 7.79 12.44
CA SER A 106 39.85 8.90 12.09
C SER A 106 40.51 9.49 13.33
#